data_AF-A0A1Y4UV41-F1
#
_entry.id   AF-A0A1Y4UV41-F1
#
_cell.length_a   1.000
_cell.length_b   1.000
_cell.length_c   1.000
_cell.angle_alpha   90.00
_cell.angle_beta   90.00
_cell.angle_gamma   90.00
#
_symmetry.space_group_name_H-M   'P 1'
#
loop_
_entity.id
_entity.type
_entity.pdbx_description
1 polymer ?
#
loop_
_entity_poly.entity_id
_entity_poly.type
_entity_poly.pdbx_seq_one_letter_code
_entity_poly.pdbx_strand_id
1 'polypeptide(L)'
;MNMKINLELGGVPRGYSFLLDGVELVKLDDDGEGSFVVTADALPNTVPFCNDEEVEAPNNYQGSNLHHIIEDWAESRPNLYEALLEREIDLTTMDGMTDYGKPQLSLRSLTVDEYRKYRRFIPLTSRAYWLATGWATLRSPRSNYDYAYYVNTSGALNDNYVRSANDYCPRPAFYLKSEIVVSMSVPSAVIAEGDGTLARYTDAELIKELWNRAGRE
;
A
#
# COMPACT_ATOMS: atom_id res chain seq x y z
N MET A 1 -8.31 -14.41 22.89
CA MET A 1 -6.83 -14.37 22.84
C MET A 1 -6.43 -14.25 21.37
N ASN A 2 -5.37 -13.53 21.02
CA ASN A 2 -4.87 -13.50 19.65
C ASN A 2 -3.62 -14.36 19.59
N MET A 3 -3.50 -15.21 18.57
CA MET A 3 -2.33 -16.05 18.37
C MET A 3 -1.37 -15.36 17.41
N LYS A 4 -0.08 -15.33 17.76
CA LYS A 4 0.98 -14.87 16.87
C LYS A 4 1.48 -16.04 16.04
N ILE A 5 1.51 -15.86 14.72
CA ILE A 5 2.01 -16.86 13.78
C ILE A 5 3.10 -16.20 12.94
N ASN A 6 4.22 -16.91 12.74
CA ASN A 6 5.26 -16.49 11.82
C ASN A 6 5.18 -17.33 10.56
N LEU A 7 5.23 -16.67 9.40
CA LEU A 7 5.11 -17.29 8.08
C LEU A 7 5.78 -16.39 7.03
N GLU A 8 6.05 -16.95 5.86
CA GLU A 8 6.46 -16.18 4.69
C GLU A 8 5.34 -15.21 4.26
N LEU A 9 5.72 -13.99 3.85
CA LEU A 9 4.78 -12.95 3.45
C LEU A 9 3.90 -13.38 2.27
N GLY A 10 4.43 -14.19 1.35
CA GLY A 10 3.66 -14.82 0.27
C GLY A 10 2.45 -15.62 0.78
N GLY A 11 2.58 -16.26 1.93
CA GLY A 11 1.52 -17.03 2.59
C GLY A 11 0.49 -16.19 3.36
N VAL A 12 0.74 -14.89 3.58
CA VAL A 12 -0.25 -14.01 4.22
C VAL A 12 -1.41 -13.80 3.24
N PRO A 13 -2.69 -13.94 3.66
CA PRO A 13 -3.81 -13.66 2.79
C PRO A 13 -3.99 -12.15 2.53
N ARG A 14 -4.54 -11.79 1.36
CA ARG A 14 -4.89 -10.40 1.04
C ARG A 14 -5.92 -9.85 2.05
N GLY A 15 -5.74 -8.60 2.47
CA GLY A 15 -6.55 -7.93 3.47
C GLY A 15 -6.17 -8.21 4.93
N TYR A 16 -5.22 -9.12 5.18
CA TYR A 16 -4.75 -9.39 6.53
C TYR A 16 -3.55 -8.50 6.89
N SER A 17 -3.49 -8.12 8.17
CA SER A 17 -2.38 -7.36 8.73
C SER A 17 -1.25 -8.26 9.21
N PHE A 18 -0.02 -7.77 9.12
CA PHE A 18 1.17 -8.38 9.69
C PHE A 18 2.12 -7.30 10.21
N LEU A 19 3.11 -7.70 11.01
CA LEU A 19 4.14 -6.85 11.59
C LEU A 19 5.49 -7.10 10.93
N LEU A 20 6.16 -6.01 10.56
CA LEU A 20 7.56 -5.97 10.12
C LEU A 20 8.19 -4.68 10.65
N ASP A 21 9.37 -4.76 11.29
CA ASP A 21 10.05 -3.62 11.93
C ASP A 21 9.15 -2.77 12.86
N GLY A 22 8.25 -3.45 13.58
CA GLY A 22 7.30 -2.80 14.49
C GLY A 22 6.20 -1.99 13.78
N VAL A 23 6.12 -2.06 12.45
CA VAL A 23 5.08 -1.43 11.63
C VAL A 23 4.00 -2.45 11.31
N GLU A 24 2.75 -2.08 11.54
CA GLU A 24 1.61 -2.87 11.06
C GLU A 24 1.34 -2.53 9.59
N LEU A 25 1.40 -3.57 8.75
CA LEU A 25 1.23 -3.51 7.31
C LEU A 25 0.07 -4.41 6.90
N VAL A 26 -0.62 -4.06 5.81
CA VAL A 26 -1.73 -4.82 5.25
C VAL A 26 -1.34 -5.28 3.85
N LYS A 27 -1.53 -6.58 3.58
CA LYS A 27 -1.29 -7.13 2.25
C LYS A 27 -2.44 -6.80 1.31
N LEU A 28 -2.13 -6.18 0.17
CA LEU A 28 -3.11 -5.76 -0.84
C LEU A 28 -3.17 -6.72 -2.03
N ASP A 29 -2.01 -7.14 -2.52
CA ASP A 29 -1.89 -8.04 -3.67
C ASP A 29 -0.62 -8.90 -3.57
N ASP A 30 -0.48 -9.88 -4.47
CA ASP A 30 0.67 -10.77 -4.58
C ASP A 30 0.80 -11.27 -6.03
N ASP A 31 2.03 -11.29 -6.55
CA ASP A 31 2.36 -11.79 -7.90
C ASP A 31 3.40 -12.94 -7.89
N GLY A 32 3.64 -13.55 -6.73
CA GLY A 32 4.60 -14.64 -6.52
C GLY A 32 6.01 -14.15 -6.23
N GLU A 33 6.47 -13.08 -6.89
CA GLU A 33 7.80 -12.48 -6.63
C GLU A 33 7.74 -11.49 -5.46
N GLY A 34 6.69 -10.69 -5.41
CA GLY A 34 6.47 -9.73 -4.35
C GLY A 34 5.03 -9.67 -3.85
N SER A 35 4.89 -9.19 -2.63
CA SER A 35 3.62 -8.81 -2.02
C SER A 35 3.49 -7.29 -2.02
N PHE A 36 2.38 -6.79 -2.58
CA PHE A 36 2.05 -5.37 -2.50
C PHE A 36 1.39 -5.05 -1.16
N VAL A 37 1.92 -4.08 -0.43
CA VAL A 37 1.52 -3.81 0.95
C VAL A 37 1.35 -2.31 1.20
N VAL A 38 0.58 -1.95 2.23
CA VAL A 38 0.40 -0.57 2.71
C VAL A 38 0.45 -0.54 4.23
N THR A 39 0.90 0.57 4.82
CA THR A 39 0.78 0.77 6.28
C THR A 39 -0.68 0.77 6.73
N ALA A 40 -0.95 0.11 7.86
CA ALA A 40 -2.29 0.00 8.41
C ALA A 40 -2.90 1.37 8.73
N ASP A 41 -2.07 2.36 9.10
CA ASP A 41 -2.46 3.75 9.26
C ASP A 41 -1.44 4.70 8.59
N ALA A 42 -1.80 5.98 8.46
CA ALA A 42 -0.90 7.03 7.99
C ALA A 42 0.20 7.34 9.02
N LEU A 43 1.33 7.86 8.56
CA LEU A 43 2.41 8.31 9.43
C LEU A 43 1.97 9.55 10.25
N PRO A 44 2.54 9.79 11.45
CA PRO A 44 1.99 10.77 12.38
C PRO A 44 2.17 12.23 11.96
N ASN A 45 3.19 12.55 11.17
CA ASN A 45 3.53 13.92 10.80
C ASN A 45 2.84 14.30 9.49
N THR A 46 2.31 15.52 9.43
CA THR A 46 1.75 16.08 8.19
C THR A 46 2.86 16.71 7.36
N VAL A 47 2.70 16.67 6.04
CA VAL A 47 3.73 17.07 5.08
C VAL A 47 3.09 17.76 3.88
N PRO A 48 3.76 18.76 3.28
CA PRO A 48 3.38 19.19 1.94
C PRO A 48 3.72 18.05 0.96
N PHE A 49 2.91 17.94 -0.10
CA PHE A 49 3.20 17.03 -1.20
C PHE A 49 4.47 17.49 -1.92
N CYS A 50 4.50 18.75 -2.35
CA CYS A 50 5.58 19.29 -3.18
C CYS A 50 6.89 19.46 -2.43
N ASN A 51 7.99 19.39 -3.17
CA ASN A 51 9.26 19.98 -2.77
C ASN A 51 9.23 21.48 -3.13
N ASP A 52 9.66 22.35 -2.21
CA ASP A 52 9.69 23.81 -2.41
C ASP A 52 10.63 24.24 -3.55
N GLU A 53 11.58 23.38 -3.94
CA GLU A 53 12.50 23.62 -5.05
C GLU A 53 11.88 23.32 -6.43
N GLU A 54 10.82 22.51 -6.50
CA GLU A 54 10.24 22.02 -7.75
C GLU A 54 9.06 22.91 -8.20
N VAL A 55 9.39 23.96 -8.96
CA VAL A 55 8.43 25.02 -9.32
C VAL A 55 7.56 24.65 -10.53
N GLU A 56 8.11 23.88 -11.49
CA GLU A 56 7.44 23.59 -12.77
C GLU A 56 6.41 22.45 -12.67
N ALA A 57 6.64 21.49 -11.77
CA ALA A 57 5.77 20.34 -11.58
C ALA A 57 5.58 19.96 -10.09
N PRO A 58 5.05 20.88 -9.25
CA PRO A 58 4.96 20.68 -7.81
C PRO A 58 4.04 19.52 -7.37
N ASN A 59 3.17 19.00 -8.24
CA ASN A 59 2.38 17.79 -8.01
C ASN A 59 2.95 16.52 -8.68
N ASN A 60 4.16 16.56 -9.23
CA ASN A 60 4.86 15.35 -9.64
C ASN A 60 5.31 14.57 -8.42
N TYR A 61 4.90 13.30 -8.31
CA TYR A 61 5.29 12.45 -7.21
C TYR A 61 6.79 12.15 -7.20
N GLN A 62 7.39 11.99 -8.37
CA GLN A 62 8.83 11.74 -8.49
C GLN A 62 9.59 13.00 -8.08
N GLY A 63 10.44 12.89 -7.04
CA GLY A 63 11.16 14.03 -6.47
C GLY A 63 10.32 14.91 -5.52
N SER A 64 9.09 14.48 -5.20
CA SER A 64 8.24 15.17 -4.23
C SER A 64 8.79 15.06 -2.81
N ASN A 65 8.46 16.04 -1.97
CA ASN A 65 8.75 15.96 -0.53
C ASN A 65 8.05 14.75 0.12
N LEU A 66 6.84 14.41 -0.34
CA LEU A 66 6.14 13.22 0.11
C LEU A 66 6.96 11.94 -0.13
N HIS A 67 7.54 11.78 -1.33
CA HIS A 67 8.36 10.62 -1.67
C HIS A 67 9.60 10.55 -0.77
N HIS A 68 10.34 11.64 -0.61
CA HIS A 68 11.54 11.70 0.22
C HIS A 68 11.27 11.37 1.68
N ILE A 69 10.17 11.86 2.26
CA ILE A 69 9.82 11.53 3.65
C ILE A 69 9.50 10.04 3.83
N ILE A 70 8.94 9.40 2.81
CA ILE A 70 8.71 7.94 2.83
C ILE A 70 10.03 7.18 2.70
N GLU A 71 10.96 7.66 1.88
CA GLU A 71 12.32 7.11 1.78
C GLU A 71 13.05 7.17 3.13
N ASP A 72 13.18 8.37 3.72
CA ASP A 72 13.82 8.58 5.03
C ASP A 72 13.18 7.71 6.13
N TRP A 73 11.85 7.60 6.11
CA TRP A 73 11.12 6.74 7.03
C TRP A 73 11.51 5.27 6.85
N ALA A 74 11.62 4.78 5.62
CA ALA A 74 11.97 3.38 5.37
C ALA A 74 13.44 3.07 5.70
N GLU A 75 14.38 3.99 5.46
CA GLU A 75 15.80 3.80 5.78
C GLU A 75 16.04 3.52 7.27
N SER A 76 15.21 4.08 8.14
CA SER A 76 15.25 3.80 9.58
C SER A 76 14.70 2.41 10.00
N ARG A 77 14.31 1.56 9.03
CA ARG A 77 13.68 0.24 9.21
C ARG A 77 14.41 -0.82 8.36
N PRO A 78 15.49 -1.42 8.88
CA PRO A 78 16.43 -2.20 8.06
C PRO A 78 15.82 -3.46 7.43
N ASN A 79 15.00 -4.23 8.16
CA ASN A 79 14.43 -5.45 7.60
C ASN A 79 13.37 -5.13 6.53
N LEU A 80 12.62 -4.04 6.72
CA LEU A 80 11.71 -3.53 5.71
C LEU A 80 12.49 -3.06 4.49
N TYR A 81 13.52 -2.24 4.68
CA TYR A 81 14.29 -1.63 3.60
C TYR A 81 15.01 -2.68 2.74
N GLU A 82 15.64 -3.69 3.36
CA GLU A 82 16.30 -4.80 2.67
C GLU A 82 15.34 -5.71 1.88
N ALA A 83 14.06 -5.70 2.26
CA ALA A 83 13.02 -6.51 1.64
C ALA A 83 12.33 -5.82 0.46
N LEU A 84 12.59 -4.53 0.22
CA LEU A 84 11.94 -3.77 -0.85
C LEU A 84 12.26 -4.33 -2.22
N LEU A 85 11.25 -4.31 -3.09
CA LEU A 85 11.37 -4.59 -4.51
C LEU A 85 10.99 -3.34 -5.30
N GLU A 86 11.85 -2.96 -6.23
CA GLU A 86 11.57 -1.87 -7.16
C GLU A 86 10.45 -2.30 -8.12
N ARG A 87 9.43 -1.45 -8.27
CA ARG A 87 8.29 -1.70 -9.17
C ARG A 87 7.81 -0.43 -9.84
N GLU A 88 7.21 -0.61 -11.01
CA GLU A 88 6.60 0.45 -11.76
C GLU A 88 5.41 1.03 -10.98
N ILE A 89 5.35 2.36 -10.90
CA ILE A 89 4.15 3.09 -10.47
C ILE A 89 3.58 3.87 -11.65
N ASP A 90 2.29 3.70 -11.93
CA ASP A 90 1.60 4.45 -12.97
C ASP A 90 1.15 5.82 -12.44
N LEU A 91 1.85 6.89 -12.82
CA LEU A 91 1.54 8.26 -12.40
C LEU A 91 0.53 8.95 -13.33
N THR A 92 -0.22 8.18 -14.12
CA THR A 92 -1.34 8.70 -14.91
C THR A 92 -2.31 9.44 -14.00
N THR A 93 -2.65 10.67 -14.40
CA THR A 93 -3.58 11.53 -13.64
C THR A 93 -5.03 11.23 -14.00
N MET A 94 -5.97 11.73 -13.21
CA MET A 94 -7.40 11.38 -13.34
C MET A 94 -8.06 11.83 -14.65
N ASP A 95 -7.49 12.79 -15.37
CA ASP A 95 -7.91 13.21 -16.71
C ASP A 95 -7.26 12.36 -17.82
N GLY A 96 -6.47 11.35 -17.47
CA GLY A 96 -5.81 10.42 -18.37
C GLY A 96 -4.46 10.88 -18.90
N MET A 97 -3.94 12.00 -18.40
CA MET A 97 -2.63 12.50 -18.83
C MET A 97 -1.48 11.67 -18.23
N THR A 98 -0.49 11.35 -19.06
CA THR A 98 0.63 10.45 -18.74
C THR A 98 1.99 11.15 -18.65
N ASP A 99 2.03 12.48 -18.49
CA ASP A 99 3.28 13.27 -18.60
C ASP A 99 4.35 12.89 -17.57
N TYR A 100 3.94 12.43 -16.37
CA TYR A 100 4.87 11.93 -15.34
C TYR A 100 5.33 10.49 -15.57
N GLY A 101 4.80 9.82 -16.59
CA GLY A 101 5.21 8.49 -16.99
C GLY A 101 4.95 7.43 -15.92
N LYS A 102 5.81 6.42 -15.92
CA LYS A 102 5.71 5.26 -15.02
C LYS A 102 7.08 4.89 -14.44
N PRO A 103 7.60 5.66 -13.46
CA PRO A 103 8.91 5.40 -12.90
C PRO A 103 8.93 4.08 -12.12
N GLN A 104 10.12 3.49 -12.01
CA GLN A 104 10.41 2.35 -11.15
C GLN A 104 10.77 2.90 -9.76
N LEU A 105 9.99 2.56 -8.73
CA LEU A 105 10.20 3.01 -7.35
C LEU A 105 10.05 1.84 -6.38
N SER A 106 10.98 1.75 -5.43
CA SER A 106 10.94 0.75 -4.34
C SER A 106 9.95 1.13 -3.24
N LEU A 107 9.80 2.43 -2.98
CA LEU A 107 9.00 3.01 -1.90
C LEU A 107 8.07 4.05 -2.47
N ARG A 108 6.78 4.01 -2.09
CA ARG A 108 5.81 4.91 -2.69
C ARG A 108 4.59 5.19 -1.81
N SER A 109 3.72 6.05 -2.30
CA SER A 109 2.32 6.15 -1.87
C SER A 109 1.44 5.40 -2.87
N LEU A 110 0.21 5.07 -2.47
CA LEU A 110 -0.78 4.54 -3.41
C LEU A 110 -1.14 5.58 -4.47
N THR A 111 -1.40 5.13 -5.69
CA THR A 111 -2.13 5.93 -6.68
C THR A 111 -3.64 5.88 -6.41
N VAL A 112 -4.42 6.77 -7.02
CA VAL A 112 -5.89 6.73 -6.94
C VAL A 112 -6.43 5.40 -7.47
N ASP A 113 -5.89 4.89 -8.57
CA ASP A 113 -6.36 3.64 -9.16
C ASP A 113 -6.06 2.43 -8.27
N GLU A 114 -4.88 2.39 -7.66
CA GLU A 114 -4.54 1.35 -6.68
C GLU A 114 -5.41 1.43 -5.44
N TYR A 115 -5.61 2.64 -4.92
CA TYR A 115 -6.51 2.87 -3.79
C TYR A 115 -7.92 2.33 -4.10
N ARG A 116 -8.46 2.62 -5.29
CA ARG A 116 -9.79 2.14 -5.71
C ARG A 116 -9.81 0.62 -5.90
N LYS A 117 -8.79 0.06 -6.55
CA LYS A 117 -8.65 -1.39 -6.79
C LYS A 117 -8.63 -2.19 -5.48
N TYR A 118 -7.87 -1.71 -4.50
CA TYR A 118 -7.64 -2.41 -3.22
C TYR A 118 -8.46 -1.87 -2.05
N ARG A 119 -9.39 -0.93 -2.30
CA ARG A 119 -10.13 -0.22 -1.23
C ARG A 119 -10.70 -1.11 -0.15
N ARG A 120 -11.25 -2.28 -0.54
CA ARG A 120 -11.85 -3.26 0.37
C ARG A 120 -10.89 -3.82 1.42
N PHE A 121 -9.58 -3.76 1.17
CA PHE A 121 -8.53 -4.27 2.05
C PHE A 121 -7.88 -3.18 2.88
N ILE A 122 -7.92 -1.92 2.41
CA ILE A 122 -7.24 -0.80 3.08
C ILE A 122 -8.05 -0.38 4.32
N PRO A 123 -7.46 -0.44 5.53
CA PRO A 123 -8.13 0.00 6.74
C PRO A 123 -8.44 1.50 6.70
N LEU A 124 -9.51 1.87 7.41
CA LEU A 124 -9.77 3.27 7.71
C LEU A 124 -8.59 3.86 8.50
N THR A 125 -8.25 5.08 8.16
CA THR A 125 -7.08 5.78 8.70
C THR A 125 -7.53 6.81 9.73
N SER A 126 -6.66 7.10 10.70
CA SER A 126 -6.91 8.16 11.68
C SER A 126 -6.68 9.56 11.12
N ARG A 127 -5.97 9.70 9.98
CA ARG A 127 -5.58 10.99 9.40
C ARG A 127 -5.77 10.99 7.88
N ALA A 128 -6.05 12.16 7.30
CA ALA A 128 -6.04 12.27 5.85
C ALA A 128 -4.61 12.08 5.32
N TYR A 129 -4.45 11.47 4.15
CA TYR A 129 -3.14 11.18 3.58
C TYR A 129 -3.10 11.42 2.07
N TRP A 130 -1.95 11.87 1.59
CA TRP A 130 -1.70 12.09 0.17
C TRP A 130 -1.63 10.77 -0.60
N LEU A 131 -2.04 10.81 -1.87
CA LEU A 131 -1.81 9.77 -2.86
C LEU A 131 -0.72 10.24 -3.83
N ALA A 132 -0.06 9.32 -4.53
CA ALA A 132 0.94 9.63 -5.54
C ALA A 132 0.38 10.30 -6.82
N THR A 133 -0.95 10.36 -6.95
CA THR A 133 -1.59 10.90 -8.16
C THR A 133 -1.76 12.42 -8.05
N GLY A 134 -1.15 13.17 -8.98
CA GLY A 134 -1.37 14.60 -9.14
C GLY A 134 -2.77 14.94 -9.71
N TRP A 135 -3.24 16.17 -9.48
CA TRP A 135 -4.42 16.72 -10.14
C TRP A 135 -4.02 17.38 -11.46
N ALA A 136 -4.23 16.64 -12.56
CA ALA A 136 -3.91 17.03 -13.94
C ALA A 136 -2.43 17.44 -14.16
N THR A 137 -2.03 17.55 -15.43
CA THR A 137 -0.64 17.84 -15.84
C THR A 137 -0.55 18.97 -16.87
N LEU A 138 0.63 19.11 -17.50
CA LEU A 138 1.10 20.27 -18.27
C LEU A 138 0.25 20.66 -19.46
N ARG A 139 -0.63 19.78 -19.91
CA ARG A 139 -1.50 20.04 -21.06
C ARG A 139 -2.95 20.31 -20.68
N SER A 140 -3.29 20.38 -19.40
CA SER A 140 -4.64 20.73 -18.97
C SER A 140 -4.95 22.21 -19.28
N PRO A 141 -6.14 22.56 -19.78
CA PRO A 141 -6.55 23.96 -20.01
C PRO A 141 -6.63 24.80 -18.73
N ARG A 142 -6.54 24.16 -17.56
CA ARG A 142 -6.50 24.77 -16.22
C ARG A 142 -5.32 24.23 -15.41
N SER A 143 -4.18 23.95 -16.07
CA SER A 143 -2.98 23.38 -15.48
C SER A 143 -2.30 24.33 -14.49
N ASN A 144 -2.88 24.48 -13.31
CA ASN A 144 -2.11 24.87 -12.14
C ASN A 144 -1.84 23.60 -11.35
N TYR A 145 -0.63 23.05 -11.50
CA TYR A 145 -0.07 21.86 -10.81
C TYR A 145 -0.08 21.95 -9.28
N ASP A 146 -0.80 22.92 -8.75
CA ASP A 146 -0.88 23.22 -7.35
C ASP A 146 -1.68 22.16 -6.59
N TYR A 147 -2.26 21.13 -7.22
CA TYR A 147 -3.13 20.16 -6.57
C TYR A 147 -2.65 18.71 -6.75
N ALA A 148 -2.84 17.91 -5.71
CA ALA A 148 -2.67 16.46 -5.73
C ALA A 148 -3.86 15.78 -5.05
N TYR A 149 -4.07 14.50 -5.35
CA TYR A 149 -5.14 13.72 -4.75
C TYR A 149 -4.76 13.21 -3.36
N TYR A 150 -5.75 13.14 -2.49
CA TYR A 150 -5.62 12.59 -1.14
C TYR A 150 -6.88 11.79 -0.77
N VAL A 151 -6.76 11.02 0.31
CA VAL A 151 -7.87 10.32 0.94
C VAL A 151 -8.12 10.97 2.29
N ASN A 152 -9.35 11.41 2.54
CA ASN A 152 -9.70 11.96 3.85
C ASN A 152 -9.98 10.86 4.88
N THR A 153 -10.23 11.24 6.13
CA THR A 153 -10.51 10.28 7.22
C THR A 153 -11.81 9.50 7.07
N SER A 154 -12.76 9.96 6.23
CA SER A 154 -13.95 9.17 5.87
C SER A 154 -13.68 8.17 4.74
N GLY A 155 -12.48 8.17 4.16
CA GLY A 155 -12.10 7.34 3.02
C GLY A 155 -12.62 7.86 1.68
N ALA A 156 -13.05 9.13 1.60
CA ALA A 156 -13.39 9.76 0.34
C ALA A 156 -12.14 10.33 -0.35
N LEU A 157 -12.14 10.21 -1.67
CA LEU A 157 -11.14 10.83 -2.54
C LEU A 157 -11.47 12.30 -2.75
N ASN A 158 -10.46 13.15 -2.69
CA ASN A 158 -10.55 14.57 -3.01
C ASN A 158 -9.17 15.08 -3.45
N ASP A 159 -9.08 16.33 -3.89
CA ASP A 159 -7.83 17.00 -4.22
C ASP A 159 -7.65 18.26 -3.37
N ASN A 160 -6.41 18.62 -3.07
CA ASN A 160 -6.09 19.87 -2.39
C ASN A 160 -4.69 20.36 -2.79
N TYR A 161 -4.39 21.58 -2.37
CA TYR A 161 -3.14 22.26 -2.63
C TYR A 161 -1.93 21.44 -2.14
N VAL A 162 -0.96 21.19 -3.03
CA VAL A 162 0.28 20.44 -2.75
C VAL A 162 1.14 21.08 -1.67
N ARG A 163 0.98 22.39 -1.43
CA ARG A 163 1.69 23.14 -0.39
C ARG A 163 1.01 23.05 1.00
N SER A 164 -0.15 22.39 1.12
CA SER A 164 -0.90 22.28 2.37
C SER A 164 -0.28 21.28 3.34
N ALA A 165 0.78 21.70 4.02
CA ALA A 165 1.55 20.87 4.93
C ALA A 165 0.83 20.48 6.24
N ASN A 166 -0.25 21.16 6.62
CA ASN A 166 -0.90 20.98 7.93
C ASN A 166 -2.03 19.94 7.92
N ASP A 167 -2.40 19.43 6.74
CA ASP A 167 -3.67 18.71 6.56
C ASP A 167 -3.49 17.22 6.27
N TYR A 168 -2.34 16.80 5.76
CA TYR A 168 -2.17 15.48 5.15
C TYR A 168 -0.87 14.81 5.54
N CYS A 169 -0.96 13.50 5.81
CA CYS A 169 0.17 12.66 6.20
C CYS A 169 0.66 11.78 5.03
N PRO A 170 1.89 11.27 5.10
CA PRO A 170 2.31 10.15 4.25
C PRO A 170 1.59 8.86 4.65
N ARG A 171 1.29 8.00 3.67
CA ARG A 171 0.88 6.62 3.92
C ARG A 171 1.66 5.68 3.00
N PRO A 172 2.79 5.14 3.48
CA PRO A 172 3.65 4.28 2.67
C PRO A 172 2.94 3.04 2.12
N ALA A 173 3.21 2.74 0.86
CA ALA A 173 2.86 1.52 0.16
C ALA A 173 4.02 1.09 -0.73
N PHE A 174 4.29 -0.21 -0.83
CA PHE A 174 5.46 -0.73 -1.55
C PHE A 174 5.35 -2.24 -1.76
N TYR A 175 6.27 -2.79 -2.54
CA TYR A 175 6.42 -4.23 -2.72
C TYR A 175 7.52 -4.77 -1.83
N LEU A 176 7.24 -5.91 -1.21
CA LEU A 176 8.21 -6.65 -0.41
C LEU A 176 8.41 -8.04 -1.02
N LYS A 177 9.63 -8.58 -0.93
CA LYS A 177 9.95 -9.96 -1.29
C LYS A 177 8.98 -10.92 -0.58
N SER A 178 8.34 -11.82 -1.32
CA SER A 178 7.36 -12.75 -0.76
C SER A 178 7.95 -13.76 0.23
N GLU A 179 9.24 -14.05 0.14
CA GLU A 179 9.97 -15.02 0.97
C GLU A 179 10.34 -14.52 2.38
N ILE A 180 10.12 -13.23 2.70
CA ILE A 180 10.45 -12.72 4.04
C ILE A 180 9.51 -13.29 5.09
N VAL A 181 10.05 -13.57 6.28
CA VAL A 181 9.24 -14.06 7.41
C VAL A 181 8.67 -12.89 8.18
N VAL A 182 7.34 -12.87 8.34
CA VAL A 182 6.59 -11.82 9.04
C VAL A 182 5.76 -12.40 10.17
N SER A 183 5.30 -11.55 11.10
CA SER A 183 4.46 -11.96 12.22
C SER A 183 3.03 -11.47 12.04
N MET A 184 2.06 -12.37 12.04
CA MET A 184 0.63 -12.06 11.95
C MET A 184 -0.07 -12.28 13.30
N SER A 185 -1.03 -11.41 13.64
CA SER A 185 -1.94 -11.60 14.77
C SER A 185 -3.30 -12.05 14.25
N VAL A 186 -3.63 -13.33 14.43
CA VAL A 186 -4.95 -13.88 14.08
C VAL A 186 -5.83 -14.00 15.32
N PRO A 187 -7.09 -13.54 15.27
CA PRO A 187 -8.03 -13.78 16.36
C PRO A 187 -8.23 -15.28 16.54
N SER A 188 -8.10 -15.79 17.77
CA SER A 188 -8.30 -17.23 18.03
C SER A 188 -9.70 -17.71 17.62
N ALA A 189 -10.70 -16.81 17.53
CA ALA A 189 -12.03 -17.13 17.04
C ALA A 189 -12.09 -17.50 15.55
N VAL A 190 -11.26 -16.87 14.69
CA VAL A 190 -11.19 -17.20 13.25
C VAL A 190 -10.59 -18.58 13.04
N ILE A 191 -9.62 -18.97 13.89
CA ILE A 191 -9.09 -20.33 13.90
C ILE A 191 -10.11 -21.31 14.50
N ALA A 192 -10.92 -20.89 15.48
CA ALA A 192 -11.93 -21.72 16.13
C ALA A 192 -13.25 -21.88 15.34
N GLU A 193 -13.55 -20.97 14.40
CA GLU A 193 -14.62 -21.16 13.40
C GLU A 193 -14.22 -22.13 12.28
N GLY A 194 -12.92 -22.42 12.14
CA GLY A 194 -12.52 -23.78 11.80
C GLY A 194 -12.65 -24.62 13.05
N ASP A 195 -13.60 -25.55 13.13
CA ASP A 195 -13.79 -26.48 14.27
C ASP A 195 -12.59 -27.44 14.52
N GLY A 196 -11.38 -27.10 14.05
CA GLY A 196 -10.23 -27.98 13.98
C GLY A 196 -10.36 -29.04 12.90
N THR A 197 -11.39 -29.04 12.05
CA THR A 197 -11.54 -30.02 10.96
C THR A 197 -10.34 -30.00 10.03
N LEU A 198 -9.96 -28.83 9.51
CA LEU A 198 -8.84 -28.75 8.56
C LEU A 198 -7.51 -29.21 9.17
N ALA A 199 -7.28 -28.96 10.46
CA ALA A 199 -6.08 -29.42 11.17
C ALA A 199 -6.08 -30.94 11.45
N ARG A 200 -7.22 -31.64 11.30
CA ARG A 200 -7.30 -33.10 11.37
C ARG A 200 -7.01 -33.79 10.05
N TYR A 201 -7.02 -33.04 8.95
CA TYR A 201 -6.69 -33.56 7.64
C TYR A 201 -5.22 -33.32 7.35
N THR A 202 -4.58 -34.34 6.81
CA THR A 202 -3.23 -34.22 6.25
C THR A 202 -3.27 -33.39 4.96
N ASP A 203 -2.13 -32.79 4.59
CA ASP A 203 -2.01 -32.02 3.34
C ASP A 203 -2.47 -32.84 2.11
N ALA A 204 -2.23 -34.15 2.12
CA ALA A 204 -2.68 -35.07 1.07
C ALA A 204 -4.20 -35.20 0.99
N GLU A 205 -4.91 -35.18 2.12
CA GLU A 205 -6.37 -35.25 2.17
C GLU A 205 -7.03 -33.96 1.70
N LEU A 206 -6.45 -32.81 2.07
CA LEU A 206 -6.90 -31.50 1.59
C LEU A 206 -6.71 -31.35 0.09
N ILE A 207 -5.53 -31.72 -0.43
CA ILE A 207 -5.23 -31.70 -1.86
C ILE A 207 -6.20 -32.60 -2.63
N LYS A 208 -6.44 -33.83 -2.16
CA LYS A 208 -7.37 -34.77 -2.80
C LYS A 208 -8.80 -34.21 -2.88
N GLU A 209 -9.27 -33.54 -1.84
CA GLU A 209 -10.61 -32.94 -1.82
C GLU A 209 -10.72 -31.76 -2.80
N LEU A 210 -9.66 -30.95 -2.93
CA LEU A 210 -9.60 -29.90 -3.94
C LEU A 210 -9.66 -30.47 -5.37
N TRP A 211 -8.94 -31.55 -5.64
CA TRP A 211 -9.00 -32.26 -6.94
C TRP A 211 -10.39 -32.82 -7.25
N ASN A 212 -11.08 -33.39 -6.25
CA ASN A 212 -12.44 -33.91 -6.43
C ASN A 212 -13.47 -32.82 -6.78
N ARG A 213 -13.27 -31.61 -6.28
CA ARG A 213 -14.13 -30.45 -6.59
C ARG A 213 -13.79 -29.85 -7.95
N ALA A 214 -12.51 -29.77 -8.28
CA ALA A 214 -12.04 -29.32 -9.58
C ALA A 214 -12.45 -30.27 -10.72
N GLY A 215 -12.61 -31.57 -10.45
CA GLY A 215 -13.11 -32.57 -11.41
C GLY A 215 -14.63 -32.68 -11.50
N ARG A 216 -15.39 -31.76 -10.87
CA ARG A 216 -16.86 -31.71 -10.88
C ARG A 216 -17.43 -30.49 -11.62
N GLU A 217 -16.68 -29.94 -12.56
CA GLU A 217 -17.20 -29.05 -13.61
C GLU A 217 -17.27 -29.79 -14.95
#